data_AF-A0A5D8ZWN3-F1
#
_entry.id   AF-A0A5D8ZWN3-F1
#
_cell.length_a   1.000
_cell.length_b   1.000
_cell.length_c   1.000
_cell.angle_alpha   90.00
_cell.angle_beta   90.00
_cell.angle_gamma   90.00
#
_symmetry.space_group_name_H-M   'P 1'
#
loop_
_entity.id
_entity.type
_entity.pdbx_description
1 polymer ?
#
loop_
_entity_poly.entity_id
_entity_poly.type
_entity_poly.pdbx_seq_one_letter_code
_entity_poly.pdbx_strand_id
1 'polypeptide(L)'
;MNYVTILYLLNIILYAIYFFGRTGGETDFSGVDFFVSGILSLLLIFAGYLNAKKGMIYRTVLWVFFVNVLLFLISGLFDQFGSNLNILSTSNSDSFFFTLALLVYNGYLFPLTLALEGSGLALIIPVVLSFILPSLGYLIGKKLHPNKQNSPGL
;
A
#
# COMPACT_ATOMS: atom_id res chain seq x y z
N MET A 1 -13.56 4.87 -12.27
CA MET A 1 -12.64 4.37 -11.22
C MET A 1 -11.48 5.34 -11.10
N ASN A 2 -10.99 5.66 -9.89
CA ASN A 2 -9.94 6.67 -9.73
C ASN A 2 -8.56 6.08 -10.08
N TYR A 3 -7.60 6.91 -10.50
CA TYR A 3 -6.28 6.46 -10.96
C TYR A 3 -5.44 5.81 -9.85
N VAL A 4 -5.57 6.28 -8.61
CA VAL A 4 -4.97 5.66 -7.41
C VAL A 4 -5.48 4.24 -7.22
N THR A 5 -6.79 3.98 -7.36
CA THR A 5 -7.31 2.60 -7.25
C THR A 5 -6.79 1.70 -8.36
N ILE A 6 -6.77 2.19 -9.61
CA ILE A 6 -6.28 1.40 -10.75
C ILE A 6 -4.79 1.06 -10.59
N LEU A 7 -3.96 2.06 -10.28
CA LEU A 7 -2.53 1.86 -10.11
C LEU A 7 -2.19 1.07 -8.84
N TYR A 8 -3.00 1.18 -7.79
CA TYR A 8 -2.87 0.34 -6.61
C TYR A 8 -3.13 -1.15 -6.92
N LEU A 9 -4.21 -1.46 -7.65
CA LEU A 9 -4.47 -2.83 -8.10
C LEU A 9 -3.38 -3.34 -9.05
N LEU A 10 -2.91 -2.49 -9.96
CA LEU A 10 -1.79 -2.82 -10.83
C LEU A 10 -0.53 -3.12 -10.02
N ASN A 11 -0.22 -2.34 -8.98
CA ASN A 11 0.92 -2.57 -8.11
C ASN A 11 0.84 -3.93 -7.41
N ILE A 12 -0.35 -4.35 -6.96
CA ILE A 12 -0.56 -5.69 -6.37
C ILE A 12 -0.22 -6.77 -7.40
N ILE A 13 -0.70 -6.64 -8.64
CA ILE A 13 -0.46 -7.62 -9.70
C ILE A 13 1.02 -7.66 -10.08
N LEU A 14 1.65 -6.50 -10.29
CA LEU A 14 3.07 -6.41 -10.65
C LEU A 14 3.96 -6.99 -9.56
N TYR A 15 3.64 -6.69 -8.30
CA TYR A 15 4.36 -7.25 -7.16
C TYR A 15 4.16 -8.77 -7.06
N ALA A 16 2.93 -9.27 -7.26
CA ALA A 16 2.67 -10.71 -7.25
C ALA A 16 3.47 -11.44 -8.34
N ILE A 17 3.49 -10.92 -9.58
CA ILE A 17 4.29 -11.48 -10.67
C ILE A 17 5.78 -11.50 -10.30
N TYR A 18 6.29 -10.42 -9.72
CA TYR A 18 7.68 -10.35 -9.26
C TYR A 18 7.97 -11.37 -8.16
N PHE A 19 7.10 -11.46 -7.15
CA PHE A 19 7.23 -12.36 -6.01
C PHE A 19 7.23 -13.84 -6.45
N PHE A 20 6.28 -14.25 -7.28
CA PHE A 20 6.23 -15.62 -7.81
C PHE A 20 7.36 -15.93 -8.80
N GLY A 21 7.92 -14.92 -9.47
CA GLY A 21 9.06 -15.07 -10.38
C GLY A 21 10.41 -15.10 -9.68
N ARG A 22 10.49 -14.79 -8.38
CA ARG A 22 11.75 -14.70 -7.65
C ARG A 22 12.22 -16.09 -7.20
N THR A 23 13.42 -16.49 -7.59
CA THR A 23 14.09 -17.70 -7.08
C THR A 23 14.93 -17.36 -5.85
N GLY A 24 14.34 -17.39 -4.65
CA GLY A 24 15.02 -17.17 -3.37
C GLY A 24 14.07 -17.29 -2.18
N GLY A 25 14.58 -17.67 -1.00
CA GLY A 25 13.77 -17.88 0.22
C GLY A 25 13.02 -16.63 0.69
N GLU A 26 11.92 -16.83 1.43
CA GLU A 26 11.00 -15.77 1.89
C GLU A 26 11.66 -14.72 2.80
N THR A 27 12.81 -15.06 3.41
CA THR A 27 13.55 -14.24 4.38
C THR A 27 14.71 -13.46 3.79
N ASP A 28 15.14 -13.77 2.56
CA ASP A 28 16.28 -13.08 1.94
C ASP A 28 15.76 -11.87 1.15
N PHE A 29 16.09 -10.65 1.54
CA PHE A 29 15.82 -9.47 0.71
C PHE A 29 17.12 -8.98 0.06
N SER A 30 17.02 -8.60 -1.21
CA SER A 30 18.10 -8.09 -2.04
C SER A 30 17.87 -6.62 -2.37
N GLY A 31 18.91 -5.94 -2.86
CA GLY A 31 18.77 -4.58 -3.38
C GLY A 31 17.74 -4.45 -4.51
N VAL A 32 17.45 -5.54 -5.23
CA VAL A 32 16.43 -5.58 -6.29
C VAL A 32 15.03 -5.43 -5.71
N ASP A 33 14.77 -6.01 -4.54
CA ASP A 33 13.46 -5.91 -3.88
C ASP A 33 13.15 -4.47 -3.47
N PHE A 34 14.16 -3.77 -2.91
CA PHE A 34 14.05 -2.34 -2.61
C PHE A 34 13.85 -1.49 -3.86
N PHE A 35 14.51 -1.84 -4.96
CA PHE A 35 14.34 -1.13 -6.23
C PHE A 35 12.93 -1.29 -6.79
N VAL A 36 12.38 -2.51 -6.80
CA VAL A 36 11.00 -2.80 -7.22
C VAL A 36 10.01 -2.08 -6.32
N SER A 37 10.20 -2.14 -5.00
CA SER A 37 9.38 -1.42 -4.02
C SER A 37 9.39 0.10 -4.25
N GLY A 38 10.55 0.66 -4.56
CA GLY A 38 10.71 2.08 -4.91
C GLY A 38 9.92 2.46 -6.17
N ILE A 39 10.02 1.66 -7.25
CA ILE A 39 9.27 1.89 -8.49
C ILE A 39 7.76 1.86 -8.25
N LEU A 40 7.27 0.85 -7.54
CA LEU A 40 5.83 0.73 -7.25
C LEU A 40 5.34 1.88 -6.35
N SER A 41 6.16 2.35 -5.42
CA SER A 41 5.87 3.54 -4.61
C SER A 41 5.80 4.81 -5.46
N LEU A 42 6.69 4.97 -6.45
CA LEU A 42 6.64 6.08 -7.41
C LEU A 42 5.38 6.02 -8.28
N LEU A 43 4.91 4.83 -8.68
CA LEU A 43 3.65 4.67 -9.40
C LEU A 43 2.45 5.16 -8.58
N LEU A 44 2.43 4.93 -7.26
CA LEU A 44 1.39 5.45 -6.36
C LEU A 44 1.41 6.97 -6.23
N ILE A 45 2.61 7.57 -6.15
CA ILE A 45 2.78 9.02 -6.21
C ILE A 45 2.27 9.55 -7.55
N PHE A 46 2.64 8.92 -8.66
CA PHE A 46 2.15 9.29 -9.98
C PHE A 46 0.63 9.17 -10.11
N ALA A 47 0.02 8.16 -9.48
CA ALA A 47 -1.43 7.99 -9.43
C ALA A 47 -2.13 9.16 -8.73
N GLY A 48 -1.60 9.58 -7.59
CA GLY A 48 -2.07 10.77 -6.88
C GLY A 48 -1.98 12.02 -7.75
N TYR A 49 -0.86 12.19 -8.45
CA TYR A 49 -0.65 13.28 -9.40
C TYR A 49 -1.67 13.27 -10.54
N LEU A 50 -1.95 12.10 -11.14
CA LEU A 50 -2.94 11.96 -12.20
C LEU A 50 -4.35 12.32 -11.71
N ASN A 51 -4.75 11.88 -10.51
CA ASN A 51 -6.02 12.26 -9.91
C ASN A 51 -6.14 13.79 -9.79
N ALA A 52 -5.09 14.48 -9.33
CA ALA A 52 -5.08 15.93 -9.23
C ALA A 52 -5.12 16.61 -10.61
N LYS A 53 -4.31 16.14 -11.57
CA LYS A 53 -4.29 16.66 -12.95
C LYS A 53 -5.64 16.56 -13.64
N LYS A 54 -6.43 15.53 -13.32
CA LYS A 54 -7.79 15.31 -13.86
C LYS A 54 -8.89 16.01 -13.06
N GLY A 55 -8.54 16.84 -12.07
CA GLY A 55 -9.51 17.59 -11.28
C GLY A 55 -10.36 16.72 -10.35
N MET A 56 -9.89 15.51 -10.01
CA MET A 56 -10.62 14.63 -9.11
C MET A 56 -10.55 15.11 -7.66
N ILE A 57 -11.62 14.89 -6.91
CA ILE A 57 -11.72 15.28 -5.50
C ILE A 57 -10.72 14.48 -4.67
N TYR A 58 -10.00 15.13 -3.74
CA TYR A 58 -9.00 14.49 -2.87
C TYR A 58 -9.53 13.25 -2.13
N ARG A 59 -10.82 13.21 -1.79
CA ARG A 59 -11.49 12.04 -1.19
C ARG A 59 -11.21 10.73 -1.96
N THR A 60 -11.07 10.80 -3.28
CA THR A 60 -10.78 9.62 -4.12
C THR A 60 -9.39 9.05 -3.86
N VAL A 61 -8.40 9.89 -3.55
CA VAL A 61 -7.03 9.48 -3.22
C VAL A 61 -6.98 8.72 -1.90
N LEU A 62 -7.81 9.11 -0.93
CA LEU A 62 -7.85 8.52 0.42
C LEU A 62 -8.49 7.14 0.47
N TRP A 63 -9.16 6.70 -0.59
CA TRP A 63 -10.02 5.53 -0.49
C TRP A 63 -9.25 4.23 -0.26
N VAL A 64 -8.07 4.13 -0.87
CA VAL A 64 -7.13 3.01 -0.65
C VAL A 64 -6.59 3.03 0.78
N PHE A 65 -6.29 4.20 1.33
CA PHE A 65 -5.85 4.32 2.73
C PHE A 65 -6.91 3.82 3.71
N PHE A 66 -8.18 4.21 3.55
CA PHE A 66 -9.24 3.73 4.44
C PHE A 66 -9.46 2.22 4.35
N VAL A 67 -9.34 1.63 3.15
CA VAL A 67 -9.36 0.17 2.99
C VAL A 67 -8.19 -0.46 3.74
N ASN A 68 -6.98 0.08 3.63
CA ASN A 68 -5.82 -0.43 4.35
C ASN A 68 -5.93 -0.28 5.87
N VAL A 69 -6.49 0.83 6.37
CA VAL A 69 -6.78 1.01 7.80
C VAL A 69 -7.82 0.01 8.28
N LEU A 70 -8.89 -0.22 7.51
CA LEU A 70 -9.90 -1.22 7.85
C LEU A 70 -9.28 -2.62 7.92
N LEU A 71 -8.48 -3.00 6.92
CA LEU A 71 -7.75 -4.27 6.92
C LEU A 71 -6.80 -4.37 8.11
N PHE A 72 -6.10 -3.30 8.47
CA PHE A 72 -5.24 -3.27 9.65
C PHE A 72 -6.01 -3.40 10.97
N LEU A 73 -7.16 -2.73 11.13
CA LEU A 73 -7.98 -2.86 12.34
C LEU A 73 -8.57 -4.26 12.47
N ILE A 74 -9.02 -4.83 11.36
CA ILE A 74 -9.47 -6.22 11.29
C ILE A 74 -8.29 -7.14 11.64
N SER A 75 -7.07 -6.84 11.20
CA SER A 75 -5.87 -7.60 11.57
C SER A 75 -5.69 -7.68 13.08
N GLY A 76 -5.68 -6.53 13.76
CA GLY A 76 -5.46 -6.48 15.20
C GLY A 76 -6.59 -7.14 16.00
N LEU A 77 -7.85 -6.98 15.55
CA LEU A 77 -8.98 -7.65 16.16
C LEU A 77 -8.87 -9.18 16.00
N PHE A 78 -8.59 -9.67 14.81
CA PHE A 78 -8.46 -11.11 14.55
C PHE A 78 -7.21 -11.72 15.15
N ASP A 79 -6.15 -10.96 15.41
CA ASP A 79 -5.00 -11.45 16.16
C ASP A 79 -5.38 -11.70 17.64
N GLN A 80 -6.10 -10.75 18.24
CA GLN A 80 -6.63 -10.88 19.60
C GLN A 80 -7.69 -12.00 19.72
N PHE A 81 -8.60 -12.15 18.75
CA PHE A 81 -9.61 -13.21 18.76
C PHE A 81 -9.08 -14.56 18.27
N GLY A 82 -8.13 -14.57 17.34
CA GLY A 82 -7.51 -15.75 16.73
C GLY A 82 -6.61 -16.50 17.70
N SER A 83 -5.95 -15.80 18.62
CA SER A 83 -5.25 -16.41 19.76
C SER A 83 -6.16 -17.31 20.60
N ASN A 84 -7.47 -17.03 20.64
CA ASN A 84 -8.47 -17.85 21.34
C ASN A 84 -9.16 -18.90 20.45
N LEU A 85 -9.09 -18.78 19.13
CA LEU A 85 -9.85 -19.63 18.21
C LEU A 85 -9.01 -20.64 17.42
N ASN A 86 -7.67 -20.59 17.43
CA ASN A 86 -6.79 -21.63 16.86
C ASN A 86 -7.19 -22.13 15.45
N ILE A 87 -7.79 -21.27 14.61
CA ILE A 87 -8.44 -21.74 13.38
C ILE A 87 -7.45 -22.04 12.25
N LEU A 88 -6.15 -21.71 12.35
CA LEU A 88 -5.05 -22.23 11.49
C LEU A 88 -3.69 -21.71 12.02
N SER A 89 -3.30 -22.08 13.26
CA SER A 89 -1.99 -21.71 13.81
C SER A 89 -0.88 -22.61 13.25
N THR A 90 0.16 -22.01 12.69
CA THR A 90 1.50 -22.59 12.75
C THR A 90 2.00 -22.41 14.19
N SER A 91 2.96 -23.21 14.64
CA SER A 91 3.38 -23.40 16.05
C SER A 91 3.84 -22.16 16.84
N ASN A 92 3.64 -20.94 16.33
CA ASN A 92 4.07 -19.66 16.89
C ASN A 92 2.94 -18.63 17.07
N SER A 93 1.66 -19.05 17.15
CA SER A 93 0.51 -18.19 17.54
C SER A 93 0.14 -17.00 16.64
N ASP A 94 0.79 -16.80 15.49
CA ASP A 94 0.44 -15.73 14.54
C ASP A 94 -0.61 -16.17 13.50
N SER A 95 -1.55 -15.29 13.19
CA SER A 95 -2.62 -15.53 12.22
C SER A 95 -2.13 -15.44 10.75
N PHE A 96 -1.46 -16.50 10.28
CA PHE A 96 -0.78 -16.64 8.97
C PHE A 96 -1.53 -16.06 7.76
N PHE A 97 -2.81 -16.42 7.55
CA PHE A 97 -3.59 -15.95 6.39
C PHE A 97 -3.85 -14.44 6.41
N PHE A 98 -3.88 -13.83 7.60
CA PHE A 98 -4.18 -12.42 7.74
C PHE A 98 -2.94 -11.56 7.54
N THR A 99 -1.82 -11.95 8.14
CA THR A 99 -0.51 -11.34 7.86
C THR A 99 -0.22 -11.42 6.37
N LEU A 100 -0.47 -12.57 5.74
CA LEU A 100 -0.35 -12.75 4.29
C LEU A 100 -1.28 -11.82 3.50
N ALA A 101 -2.53 -11.60 3.94
CA ALA A 101 -3.42 -10.65 3.29
C ALA A 101 -2.89 -9.20 3.40
N LEU A 102 -2.47 -8.75 4.59
CA LEU A 102 -1.93 -7.40 4.77
C LEU A 102 -0.63 -7.19 3.97
N LEU A 103 0.18 -8.25 3.89
CA LEU A 103 1.40 -8.34 3.09
C LEU A 103 1.12 -8.29 1.60
N VAL A 104 0.09 -9.00 1.11
CA VAL A 104 -0.32 -8.97 -0.30
C VAL A 104 -0.87 -7.60 -0.67
N TYR A 105 -1.67 -6.98 0.21
CA TYR A 105 -2.23 -5.64 -0.01
C TYR A 105 -1.17 -4.53 0.03
N ASN A 106 -0.11 -4.68 0.82
CA ASN A 106 1.01 -3.76 0.86
C ASN A 106 2.29 -4.36 0.26
N GLY A 107 2.15 -5.32 -0.67
CA GLY A 107 3.29 -6.10 -1.15
C GLY A 107 4.38 -5.24 -1.80
N TYR A 108 3.98 -4.12 -2.39
CA TYR A 108 4.91 -3.12 -2.89
C TYR A 108 5.82 -2.48 -1.81
N LEU A 109 5.53 -2.65 -0.52
CA LEU A 109 6.35 -2.25 0.65
C LEU A 109 6.88 -3.45 1.43
N PHE A 110 6.79 -4.65 0.88
CA PHE A 110 7.25 -5.89 1.50
C PHE A 110 8.70 -5.82 2.02
N PRO A 111 9.70 -5.29 1.29
CA PRO A 111 11.08 -5.26 1.78
C PRO A 111 11.23 -4.37 3.02
N LEU A 112 10.46 -3.30 3.06
CA LEU A 112 10.40 -2.40 4.22
C LEU A 112 9.70 -3.07 5.41
N THR A 113 8.66 -3.85 5.13
CA THR A 113 7.91 -4.61 6.15
C THR A 113 8.80 -5.66 6.82
N LEU A 114 9.57 -6.42 6.04
CA LEU A 114 10.56 -7.38 6.55
C LEU A 114 11.69 -6.69 7.33
N ALA A 115 12.21 -5.57 6.83
CA ALA A 115 13.26 -4.83 7.54
C ALA A 115 12.80 -4.28 8.90
N LEU A 116 11.48 -4.15 9.10
CA LEU A 116 10.85 -3.68 10.33
C LEU A 116 10.27 -4.82 11.17
N GLU A 117 10.43 -6.07 10.73
CA GLU A 117 9.94 -7.26 11.43
C GLU A 117 10.54 -7.32 12.84
N GLY A 118 9.69 -7.57 13.85
CA GLY A 118 10.09 -7.52 15.27
C GLY A 118 10.01 -6.14 15.96
N SER A 119 9.82 -5.04 15.22
CA SER A 119 9.68 -3.69 15.81
C SER A 119 8.24 -3.27 16.16
N GLY A 120 7.25 -4.07 15.77
CA GLY A 120 5.82 -3.69 15.82
C GLY A 120 5.40 -2.62 14.81
N LEU A 121 6.36 -1.95 14.15
CA LEU A 121 6.10 -0.92 13.14
C LEU A 121 5.89 -1.49 11.74
N ALA A 122 6.21 -2.77 11.52
CA ALA A 122 6.10 -3.46 10.24
C ALA A 122 4.69 -3.36 9.63
N LEU A 123 3.64 -3.29 10.45
CA LEU A 123 2.26 -3.16 9.98
C LEU A 123 1.78 -1.71 9.90
N ILE A 124 2.30 -0.83 10.76
CA ILE A 124 1.88 0.57 10.85
C ILE A 124 2.48 1.38 9.70
N ILE A 125 3.76 1.21 9.40
CA ILE A 125 4.48 1.98 8.39
C ILE A 125 3.88 1.80 6.99
N PRO A 126 3.56 0.58 6.52
CA PRO A 126 2.91 0.39 5.22
C PRO A 126 1.55 1.09 5.12
N VAL A 127 0.73 1.02 6.19
CA VAL A 127 -0.57 1.70 6.24
C VAL A 127 -0.39 3.21 6.12
N VAL A 128 0.56 3.79 6.86
CA VAL A 128 0.88 5.23 6.79
C VAL A 128 1.41 5.61 5.40
N LEU A 129 2.28 4.81 4.80
CA LEU A 129 2.82 5.06 3.46
C LEU A 129 1.74 4.99 2.37
N SER A 130 0.73 4.13 2.55
CA SER A 130 -0.41 4.07 1.64
C SER A 130 -1.25 5.36 1.63
N PHE A 131 -1.16 6.18 2.68
CA PHE A 131 -1.69 7.54 2.72
C PHE A 131 -0.72 8.57 2.14
N ILE A 132 0.54 8.52 2.58
CA ILE A 132 1.54 9.54 2.25
C ILE A 132 1.83 9.54 0.75
N LEU A 133 2.09 8.38 0.14
CA LEU A 133 2.51 8.30 -1.26
C LEU A 133 1.47 8.89 -2.23
N PRO A 134 0.18 8.49 -2.20
CA PRO A 134 -0.81 9.07 -3.09
C PRO A 134 -1.12 10.53 -2.76
N SER A 135 -1.06 10.92 -1.49
CA SER A 135 -1.29 12.30 -1.06
C SER A 135 -0.20 13.26 -1.54
N LEU A 136 1.07 12.85 -1.45
CA LEU A 136 2.20 13.61 -2.00
C LEU A 136 2.01 13.83 -3.50
N GLY A 137 1.67 12.77 -4.23
CA GLY A 137 1.33 12.85 -5.65
C GLY A 137 0.25 13.87 -5.95
N TYR A 138 -0.86 13.81 -5.20
CA TYR A 138 -1.98 14.72 -5.37
C TYR A 138 -1.61 16.18 -5.09
N LEU A 139 -0.82 16.43 -4.03
CA LEU A 139 -0.33 17.77 -3.69
C LEU A 139 0.57 18.34 -4.78
N ILE A 140 1.49 17.53 -5.33
CA ILE A 140 2.34 17.89 -6.47
C ILE A 140 1.47 18.25 -7.67
N GLY A 141 0.47 17.43 -8.00
CA GLY A 141 -0.42 17.67 -9.13
C GLY A 141 -1.26 18.94 -8.96
N LYS A 142 -1.75 19.21 -7.74
CA LYS A 142 -2.52 20.42 -7.43
C LYS A 142 -1.66 21.69 -7.51
N LYS A 143 -0.39 21.63 -7.11
CA LYS A 143 0.56 22.75 -7.22
C LYS A 143 0.97 23.04 -8.66
N LEU A 144 1.16 22.00 -9.48
CA LEU A 144 1.58 22.13 -10.88
C LEU A 144 0.42 22.44 -11.83
N HIS A 145 -0.79 22.01 -11.48
CA HIS A 145 -2.02 22.29 -12.23
C HIS A 145 -3.03 22.98 -11.29
N PRO A 146 -2.72 24.18 -10.78
CA PRO A 146 -3.68 24.94 -9.99
C PRO A 146 -4.82 25.31 -10.94
N ASN A 147 -5.92 24.57 -10.81
CA ASN A 147 -7.21 24.80 -11.45
C ASN A 147 -7.23 25.78 -12.64
N LYS A 148 -7.34 25.23 -13.86
CA LYS A 148 -8.04 25.90 -14.98
C LYS A 148 -9.55 26.16 -14.67
N GLN A 149 -10.04 25.87 -13.46
CA GLN A 149 -11.40 26.19 -13.02
C GLN A 149 -11.57 27.66 -12.57
N ASN A 150 -10.49 28.46 -12.51
CA ASN A 150 -10.57 29.91 -12.29
C ASN A 150 -10.29 30.70 -13.57
N SER A 151 -10.76 30.25 -14.74
CA SER A 151 -11.11 31.18 -15.81
C SER A 151 -12.57 31.56 -15.62
N PRO A 152 -12.89 32.69 -14.96
CA PRO A 152 -14.14 33.35 -15.28
C PRO A 152 -14.06 33.63 -16.79
N GLY A 153 -15.02 33.14 -17.55
CA GLY A 153 -15.17 33.56 -18.93
C GLY A 153 -15.21 35.09 -18.97
N LEU A 154 -14.26 35.67 -19.68
CA LEU A 154 -14.21 37.05 -20.11
C LEU A 154 -13.55 37.05 -21.49
#